data_AF-A0A1Z9UMC7-F1
#
_entry.id   AF-A0A1Z9UMC7-F1
#
_cell.length_a   1.000
_cell.length_b   1.000
_cell.length_c   1.000
_cell.angle_alpha   90.00
_cell.angle_beta   90.00
_cell.angle_gamma   90.00
#
_symmetry.space_group_name_H-M   'P 1'
#
loop_
_entity.id
_entity.type
_entity.pdbx_description
1 polymer ?
#
loop_
_entity_poly.entity_id
_entity_poly.type
_entity_poly.pdbx_seq_one_letter_code
_entity_poly.pdbx_strand_id
1 'polypeptide(L)'
;MREVKKIMNISEIKSFIEGIDDVSILNEIKNSYKIANSNVAKKVKDSLSIGDKVEIVVDCKVKGDIAVVEKINRKYINVRMISGNEHGEKYRVSVDCVKMKLT
;
A
#
# COMPACT_ATOMS: atom_id res chain seq x y z
N MET A 1 -18.38 24.28 -23.04
CA MET A 1 -16.96 24.21 -22.60
C MET A 1 -16.72 22.82 -22.01
N ARG A 2 -15.69 22.08 -22.45
CA ARG A 2 -15.31 20.82 -21.81
C ARG A 2 -14.47 21.17 -20.58
N GLU A 3 -14.89 20.73 -19.39
CA GLU A 3 -14.03 20.80 -18.19
C GLU A 3 -12.77 19.98 -18.45
N VAL A 4 -11.62 20.66 -18.52
CA VAL A 4 -10.32 20.00 -18.59
C VAL A 4 -9.94 19.62 -17.16
N LYS A 5 -10.12 18.36 -16.79
CA LYS A 5 -9.65 17.85 -15.50
C LYS A 5 -8.12 17.83 -15.51
N LYS A 6 -7.49 18.74 -14.74
CA LYS A 6 -6.04 18.74 -14.55
C LYS A 6 -5.65 17.53 -13.69
N ILE A 7 -4.78 16.68 -14.21
CA ILE A 7 -4.14 15.62 -13.44
C ILE A 7 -2.92 16.24 -12.75
N MET A 8 -2.85 16.13 -11.43
CA MET A 8 -1.71 16.60 -10.63
C MET A 8 -0.70 15.48 -10.42
N ASN A 9 0.58 15.81 -10.46
CA ASN A 9 1.65 14.89 -10.09
C ASN A 9 1.86 14.86 -8.55
N ILE A 10 2.67 13.91 -8.06
CA ILE A 10 2.87 13.71 -6.62
C ILE A 10 3.47 14.94 -5.93
N SER A 11 4.40 15.67 -6.57
CA SER A 11 4.96 16.90 -6.01
C SER A 11 3.92 18.01 -5.88
N GLU A 12 3.07 18.21 -6.90
CA GLU A 12 1.99 19.19 -6.87
C GLU A 12 0.98 18.87 -5.76
N ILE A 13 0.67 17.59 -5.56
CA ILE A 13 -0.22 17.13 -4.48
C ILE A 13 0.39 17.42 -3.10
N LYS A 14 1.70 17.18 -2.92
CA LYS A 14 2.37 17.48 -1.64
C LYS A 14 2.33 18.97 -1.31
N SER A 15 2.73 19.82 -2.26
CA SER A 15 2.70 21.27 -2.05
C SER A 15 1.28 21.81 -1.83
N PHE A 16 0.27 21.22 -2.50
CA PHE A 16 -1.12 21.55 -2.24
C PHE A 16 -1.53 21.22 -0.80
N ILE A 17 -1.20 20.03 -0.29
CA ILE A 17 -1.54 19.60 1.07
C ILE A 17 -0.79 20.43 2.12
N GLU A 18 0.48 20.75 1.88
CA GLU A 18 1.30 21.59 2.77
C GLU A 18 0.76 23.01 2.89
N GLY A 19 0.08 23.52 1.87
CA GLY A 19 -0.56 24.84 1.89
C GLY A 19 -1.96 24.88 2.52
N ILE A 20 -2.48 23.76 3.04
CA ILE A 20 -3.78 23.71 3.72
C ILE A 20 -3.57 23.91 5.22
N ASP A 21 -3.91 25.10 5.72
CA ASP A 21 -3.91 25.38 7.17
C ASP A 21 -5.21 24.93 7.85
N ASP A 22 -6.25 24.63 7.07
CA ASP A 22 -7.53 24.16 7.61
C ASP A 22 -7.47 22.68 8.01
N VAL A 23 -7.42 22.45 9.32
CA VAL A 23 -7.33 21.13 9.94
C VAL A 23 -8.53 20.23 9.56
N SER A 24 -9.71 20.79 9.31
CA SER A 24 -10.90 20.02 8.92
C SER A 24 -10.76 19.43 7.52
N ILE A 25 -10.28 20.24 6.56
CA ILE A 25 -9.99 19.81 5.19
C ILE A 25 -8.85 18.78 5.18
N LEU A 26 -7.79 19.01 5.95
CA LEU A 26 -6.71 18.05 6.12
C LEU A 26 -7.21 16.70 6.66
N ASN A 27 -8.13 16.72 7.62
CA ASN A 27 -8.73 15.50 8.18
C ASN A 27 -9.65 14.79 7.19
N GLU A 28 -10.43 15.52 6.40
CA GLU A 28 -11.23 14.94 5.32
C GLU A 28 -10.36 14.31 4.22
N ILE A 29 -9.26 14.95 3.83
CA ILE A 29 -8.29 14.40 2.87
C ILE A 29 -7.66 13.12 3.43
N LYS A 30 -7.20 13.15 4.69
CA LYS A 30 -6.64 11.96 5.37
C LYS A 30 -7.66 10.82 5.46
N ASN A 31 -8.91 11.11 5.81
CA ASN A 31 -9.97 10.11 5.89
C ASN A 31 -10.33 9.55 4.52
N SER A 32 -10.44 10.40 3.50
CA SER A 32 -10.71 9.98 2.12
C SER A 32 -9.59 9.10 1.58
N TYR A 33 -8.33 9.46 1.85
CA TYR A 33 -7.16 8.64 1.50
C TYR A 33 -7.19 7.29 2.23
N LYS A 34 -7.55 7.28 3.51
CA LYS A 34 -7.72 6.05 4.30
C LYS A 34 -8.85 5.15 3.76
N ILE A 35 -9.96 5.72 3.31
CA ILE A 35 -11.08 4.98 2.69
C ILE A 35 -10.67 4.44 1.32
N ALA A 36 -10.01 5.24 0.48
CA ALA A 36 -9.49 4.82 -0.81
C ALA A 36 -8.49 3.66 -0.66
N ASN A 37 -7.57 3.76 0.31
CA ASN A 37 -6.63 2.67 0.65
C ASN A 37 -7.35 1.44 1.20
N SER A 38 -8.40 1.59 2.00
CA SER A 38 -9.21 0.46 2.49
C SER A 38 -9.86 -0.33 1.35
N ASN A 39 -10.35 0.36 0.31
CA ASN A 39 -10.95 -0.28 -0.87
C ASN A 39 -9.90 -1.01 -1.72
N VAL A 40 -8.67 -0.48 -1.81
CA VAL A 40 -7.54 -1.17 -2.47
C VAL A 40 -7.08 -2.38 -1.66
N ALA A 41 -6.94 -2.25 -0.34
CA ALA A 41 -6.57 -3.34 0.55
C ALA A 41 -7.58 -4.50 0.51
N LYS A 42 -8.87 -4.19 0.38
CA LYS A 42 -9.92 -5.20 0.22
C LYS A 42 -9.78 -5.96 -1.11
N LYS A 43 -9.53 -5.26 -2.23
CA LYS A 43 -9.30 -5.89 -3.54
C LYS A 43 -8.05 -6.75 -3.59
N VAL A 44 -6.95 -6.28 -3.00
CA VAL A 44 -5.70 -7.03 -2.88
C VAL A 44 -5.92 -8.28 -2.04
N LYS A 45 -6.62 -8.17 -0.90
CA LYS A 45 -6.94 -9.31 -0.05
C LYS A 45 -7.80 -10.36 -0.74
N ASP A 46 -8.84 -9.94 -1.47
CA ASP A 46 -9.74 -10.87 -2.18
C ASP A 46 -9.04 -11.60 -3.34
N SER A 47 -7.87 -11.11 -3.77
CA SER A 47 -7.05 -11.70 -4.83
C SER A 47 -5.83 -12.47 -4.32
N LEU A 48 -5.49 -12.34 -3.03
CA LEU A 48 -4.32 -12.98 -2.41
C LEU A 48 -4.63 -14.39 -1.94
N SER A 49 -3.75 -15.32 -2.29
CA SER A 49 -3.75 -16.71 -1.86
C SER A 49 -2.48 -17.04 -1.08
N ILE A 50 -2.55 -18.07 -0.23
CA ILE A 50 -1.36 -18.63 0.40
C ILE A 50 -0.48 -19.22 -0.70
N GLY A 51 0.81 -18.91 -0.68
CA GLY A 51 1.78 -19.27 -1.71
C GLY A 51 2.05 -18.17 -2.74
N ASP A 52 1.24 -17.11 -2.78
CA ASP A 52 1.46 -16.00 -3.70
C ASP A 52 2.77 -15.27 -3.44
N LYS A 53 3.42 -14.84 -4.53
CA LYS A 53 4.60 -13.97 -4.48
C LYS A 53 4.16 -12.51 -4.49
N VAL A 54 4.60 -11.77 -3.49
CA VAL A 54 4.29 -10.36 -3.31
C VAL A 54 5.56 -9.55 -3.14
N GLU A 55 5.53 -8.30 -3.57
CA GLU A 55 6.57 -7.30 -3.32
C GLU A 55 6.15 -6.42 -2.14
N ILE A 56 7.05 -6.18 -1.18
CA ILE A 56 6.79 -5.30 -0.05
C ILE A 56 7.00 -3.85 -0.47
N VAL A 57 6.00 -2.98 -0.31
CA VAL A 57 6.03 -1.61 -0.82
C VAL A 57 6.16 -0.52 0.24
N VAL A 58 5.92 -0.82 1.53
CA VAL A 58 5.77 0.22 2.58
C VAL A 58 6.61 0.02 3.85
N ASP A 59 7.47 -0.99 3.98
CA ASP A 59 8.32 -1.15 5.18
C ASP A 59 9.80 -0.81 4.90
N CYS A 60 10.37 0.18 5.59
CA CYS A 60 11.72 0.71 5.32
C CYS A 60 12.85 -0.33 5.36
N LYS A 61 12.70 -1.45 6.08
CA LYS A 61 13.75 -2.49 6.16
C LYS A 61 13.75 -3.46 4.99
N VAL A 62 12.57 -3.81 4.47
CA VAL A 62 12.39 -4.88 3.48
C VAL A 62 11.63 -4.40 2.23
N LYS A 63 11.52 -3.07 2.04
CA LYS A 63 10.86 -2.49 0.87
C LYS A 63 11.59 -2.86 -0.41
N GLY A 64 10.82 -3.30 -1.40
CA GLY A 64 11.31 -3.79 -2.69
C GLY A 64 11.65 -5.28 -2.69
N ASP A 65 11.71 -5.92 -1.52
CA ASP A 65 11.95 -7.34 -1.43
C ASP A 65 10.68 -8.15 -1.75
N ILE A 66 10.91 -9.37 -2.24
CA ILE A 66 9.88 -10.34 -2.60
C ILE A 66 9.69 -11.30 -1.45
N ALA A 67 8.45 -11.55 -1.11
CA ALA A 67 8.05 -12.48 -0.09
C ALA A 67 6.95 -13.43 -0.60
N VAL A 68 6.81 -14.57 0.05
CA VAL A 68 5.73 -15.54 -0.19
C VAL A 68 4.73 -15.46 0.95
N VAL A 69 3.44 -15.40 0.63
CA VAL A 69 2.37 -15.38 1.62
C VAL A 69 2.22 -16.75 2.29
N GLU A 70 2.38 -16.80 3.62
CA GLU A 70 2.19 -18.03 4.39
C GLU A 70 0.84 -18.10 5.09
N LYS A 71 0.30 -16.95 5.50
CA LYS A 71 -0.98 -16.88 6.23
C LYS A 71 -1.68 -15.56 5.97
N ILE A 72 -3.00 -15.61 5.79
CA ILE A 72 -3.84 -14.43 5.55
C ILE A 72 -4.79 -14.23 6.73
N ASN A 73 -4.78 -13.04 7.30
CA ASN A 73 -5.72 -12.62 8.34
C ASN A 73 -6.52 -11.39 7.88
N ARG A 74 -7.50 -10.95 8.69
CA ARG A 74 -8.40 -9.84 8.30
C ARG A 74 -7.71 -8.51 8.03
N LYS A 75 -6.60 -8.20 8.72
CA LYS A 75 -5.89 -6.91 8.64
C LYS A 75 -4.42 -7.03 8.21
N TYR A 76 -3.87 -8.23 8.18
CA TYR A 76 -2.44 -8.47 7.98
C TYR A 76 -2.23 -9.83 7.33
N ILE A 77 -1.08 -9.99 6.69
CA ILE A 77 -0.57 -11.27 6.20
C ILE A 77 0.76 -11.58 6.88
N ASN A 78 1.04 -12.86 7.03
CA ASN A 78 2.38 -13.32 7.36
C ASN A 78 3.05 -13.73 6.07
N VAL A 79 4.26 -13.25 5.86
CA VAL A 79 5.05 -13.52 4.67
C VAL A 79 6.43 -14.06 5.06
N ARG A 80 7.02 -14.88 4.20
CA ARG A 80 8.41 -15.29 4.30
C ARG A 80 9.20 -14.63 3.19
N MET A 81 10.27 -13.93 3.52
CA MET A 81 11.12 -13.27 2.52
C MET A 81 11.83 -14.33 1.66
N ILE A 82 11.83 -14.12 0.35
CA ILE A 82 12.53 -15.00 -0.61
C ILE A 82 13.58 -14.23 -1.43
N SER A 83 13.74 -12.93 -1.19
CA SER A 83 14.84 -12.12 -1.72
C SER A 83 15.37 -11.17 -0.65
N GLY A 84 16.48 -10.49 -0.96
CA GLY A 84 17.07 -9.48 -0.09
C GLY A 84 17.92 -10.07 1.04
N ASN A 85 18.41 -9.18 1.90
CA ASN A 85 19.29 -9.53 3.02
C ASN A 85 18.57 -10.29 4.14
N GLU A 86 17.24 -10.23 4.14
CA GLU A 86 16.36 -10.84 5.14
C GLU A 86 15.79 -12.17 4.62
N HIS A 87 16.44 -12.81 3.63
CA HIS A 87 15.96 -14.06 3.03
C HIS A 87 15.69 -15.15 4.08
N GLY A 88 14.52 -15.78 4.00
CA GLY A 88 14.07 -16.81 4.94
C GLY A 88 13.36 -16.28 6.17
N GLU A 89 13.54 -15.00 6.51
CA GLU A 89 12.90 -14.37 7.67
C GLU A 89 11.38 -14.22 7.48
N LYS A 90 10.67 -14.17 8.61
CA LYS A 90 9.21 -14.10 8.63
C LYS A 90 8.73 -12.76 9.15
N TYR A 91 7.87 -12.14 8.36
CA TYR A 91 7.34 -10.83 8.65
C TYR A 91 5.82 -10.85 8.72
N ARG A 92 5.28 -10.03 9.62
CA ARG A 92 3.87 -9.69 9.66
C ARG A 92 3.70 -8.32 9.02
N VAL A 93 3.10 -8.30 7.83
CA VAL A 93 2.89 -7.06 7.06
C VAL A 93 1.41 -6.77 6.88
N SER A 94 1.08 -5.49 6.80
CA SER A 94 -0.29 -5.07 6.51
C SER A 94 -0.60 -5.33 5.03
N VAL A 95 -1.87 -5.61 4.71
CA VAL A 95 -2.27 -6.01 3.34
C VAL A 95 -2.12 -4.87 2.33
N ASP A 96 -2.19 -3.63 2.80
CA ASP A 96 -1.93 -2.41 2.02
C ASP A 96 -0.43 -2.16 1.77
N CYS A 97 0.46 -2.88 2.46
CA CYS A 97 1.91 -2.76 2.30
C CYS A 97 2.48 -3.72 1.24
N VAL A 98 1.64 -4.45 0.50
CA VAL A 98 2.11 -5.43 -0.49
C VAL A 98 1.48 -5.22 -1.86
N LYS A 99 2.25 -5.57 -2.89
CA LYS A 99 1.79 -5.58 -4.29
C LYS A 99 1.97 -7.00 -4.84
N MET A 100 0.93 -7.54 -5.47
CA MET A 100 1.05 -8.82 -6.17
C MET A 100 2.02 -8.66 -7.34
N LYS A 101 2.99 -9.58 -7.44
CA LYS A 101 3.87 -9.65 -8.60
C LYS A 101 3.24 -10.65 -9.57
N LEU A 102 2.46 -10.13 -10.52
CA LEU A 102 1.98 -10.93 -11.65
C LEU A 102 3.20 -11.34 -12.46
N THR A 103 3.50 -12.64 -12.45
CA THR A 103 4.46 -13.28 -13.36
C THR A 103 3.92 -13.34 -14.77
#